data_AF-A0A2M9CII1-F1
#
_entry.id   AF-A0A2M9CII1-F1
#
_cell.length_a   1.000
_cell.length_b   1.000
_cell.length_c   1.000
_cell.angle_alpha   90.00
_cell.angle_beta   90.00
_cell.angle_gamma   90.00
#
_symmetry.space_group_name_H-M   'P 1'
#
loop_
_entity.id
_entity.type
_entity.pdbx_description
1 polymer ?
#
loop_
_entity_poly.entity_id
_entity_poly.type
_entity_poly.pdbx_seq_one_letter_code
_entity_poly.pdbx_strand_id
1 'polypeptide(L)'
;MSTSRRWIRSVLATGAVLTVVVAGVAVPAAAADTGTAAVVEYPAGGDDWPRPEAEYGAPAPEARRIEISPAARTIRVEPEFPEDWSLGIVCWLEDDATRTDLAHRNWAGIIWSEEPAERYFTVPEGVIQPDVAYTVTCQRGEVVIERIAWHLSGVEDGAADVALTLDPAKHVSDSSFRYFELAAYERRTLRTGDTVVIRGEPGTFHQPGPTPELRVAFGFDPELLADDARVSDDGSRVEFTVPEFPPSGATRASLRVTLVSEEAGSDTTPTRRWTTRWYSTPDIVAPDLGSSVRLALSRNRGVSFWPTTGTARVTVPGVLYPTGTMTVWVDDRAVREIEIGPTLGAVSFRLPKLAPGTYAIRVQYSGAPGVAGSISAPASLHIHV
;
A
#
# COMPACT_ATOMS: atom_id res chain seq x y z
N MET A 1 -72.24 82.69 -27.10
CA MET A 1 -72.80 81.38 -26.65
C MET A 1 -71.66 80.52 -26.15
N SER A 2 -71.80 80.01 -24.91
CA SER A 2 -71.03 78.92 -24.23
C SER A 2 -69.51 79.15 -24.02
N THR A 3 -69.05 79.68 -22.87
CA THR A 3 -68.63 78.99 -21.61
C THR A 3 -67.53 77.92 -21.79
N SER A 4 -66.46 77.74 -21.00
CA SER A 4 -65.88 78.40 -19.83
C SER A 4 -64.68 77.54 -19.36
N ARG A 5 -63.81 78.12 -18.51
CA ARG A 5 -62.95 77.51 -17.46
C ARG A 5 -61.49 77.11 -17.77
N ARG A 6 -60.63 77.84 -17.02
CA ARG A 6 -59.25 77.56 -16.55
C ARG A 6 -59.08 76.14 -16.01
N TRP A 7 -57.84 75.63 -15.96
CA TRP A 7 -57.11 75.24 -14.73
C TRP A 7 -55.61 75.00 -15.01
N ILE A 8 -54.76 75.53 -14.12
CA ILE A 8 -53.31 75.29 -14.00
C ILE A 8 -53.11 73.99 -13.22
N ARG A 9 -52.16 73.12 -13.63
CA ARG A 9 -51.41 72.24 -12.71
C ARG A 9 -49.99 71.94 -13.22
N SER A 10 -49.02 72.21 -12.35
CA SER A 10 -47.63 71.76 -12.38
C SER A 10 -47.52 70.28 -11.96
N VAL A 11 -46.60 69.52 -12.56
CA VAL A 11 -46.09 68.21 -12.06
C VAL A 11 -44.62 68.11 -12.52
N LEU A 12 -43.65 68.34 -11.63
CA LEU A 12 -42.86 67.33 -10.88
C LEU A 12 -42.03 66.41 -11.78
N ALA A 13 -40.74 66.75 -11.89
CA ALA A 13 -39.69 65.92 -12.47
C ALA A 13 -39.27 64.84 -11.48
N THR A 14 -39.40 63.56 -11.87
CA THR A 14 -38.93 62.40 -11.11
C THR A 14 -37.60 61.94 -11.70
N GLY A 15 -36.51 62.22 -10.99
CA GLY A 15 -35.20 61.65 -11.28
C GLY A 15 -35.16 60.19 -10.83
N ALA A 16 -34.95 59.26 -11.77
CA ALA A 16 -34.71 57.86 -11.47
C ALA A 16 -33.25 57.67 -11.04
N VAL A 17 -33.05 57.25 -9.80
CA VAL A 17 -31.75 56.79 -9.28
C VAL A 17 -31.58 55.33 -9.71
N LEU A 18 -30.62 55.08 -10.59
CA LEU A 18 -30.25 53.75 -11.06
C LEU A 18 -29.43 53.05 -9.96
N THR A 19 -30.07 52.13 -9.23
CA THR A 19 -29.38 51.29 -8.23
C THR A 19 -28.77 50.09 -8.95
N VAL A 20 -27.44 50.10 -9.13
CA VAL A 20 -26.69 48.93 -9.62
C VAL A 20 -26.60 47.92 -8.48
N VAL A 21 -27.45 46.90 -8.52
CA VAL A 21 -27.34 45.71 -7.66
C VAL A 21 -26.23 44.86 -8.24
N VAL A 22 -25.03 44.93 -7.65
CA VAL A 22 -23.96 43.96 -7.90
C VAL A 22 -24.38 42.67 -7.20
N ALA A 23 -24.98 41.75 -7.94
CA ALA A 23 -25.20 40.39 -7.48
C ALA A 23 -23.83 39.76 -7.21
N GLY A 24 -23.51 39.56 -5.93
CA GLY A 24 -22.34 38.79 -5.51
C GLY A 24 -22.46 37.38 -6.08
N VAL A 25 -21.65 37.09 -7.10
CA VAL A 25 -21.50 35.74 -7.62
C VAL A 25 -20.88 34.94 -6.48
N ALA A 26 -21.69 34.11 -5.82
CA ALA A 26 -21.17 33.08 -4.94
C ALA A 26 -20.21 32.25 -5.79
N VAL A 27 -18.90 32.40 -5.55
CA VAL A 27 -17.93 31.47 -6.11
C VAL A 27 -18.31 30.13 -5.51
N PRO A 28 -18.82 29.16 -6.29
CA PRO A 28 -19.11 27.85 -5.75
C PRO A 28 -17.82 27.38 -5.10
N ALA A 29 -17.90 26.94 -3.84
CA ALA A 29 -16.80 26.22 -3.23
C ALA A 29 -16.38 25.18 -4.27
N ALA A 30 -15.17 25.33 -4.81
CA ALA A 30 -14.66 24.44 -5.82
C ALA A 30 -14.89 23.04 -5.28
N ALA A 31 -15.80 22.29 -5.91
CA ALA A 31 -16.01 20.90 -5.56
C ALA A 31 -14.60 20.31 -5.59
N ALA A 32 -14.17 19.76 -4.44
CA ALA A 32 -12.88 19.09 -4.36
C ALA A 32 -12.82 18.22 -5.60
N ASP A 33 -11.83 18.48 -6.45
CA ASP A 33 -11.67 17.84 -7.74
C ASP A 33 -11.51 16.35 -7.44
N THR A 34 -12.64 15.64 -7.43
CA THR A 34 -12.68 14.18 -7.34
C THR A 34 -12.22 13.72 -8.69
N GLY A 35 -10.90 13.89 -8.92
CA GLY A 35 -10.25 13.60 -10.18
C GLY A 35 -10.72 12.21 -10.59
N THR A 36 -11.28 12.12 -11.79
CA THR A 36 -11.72 10.86 -12.37
C THR A 36 -10.60 9.83 -12.22
N ALA A 37 -10.93 8.66 -11.69
CA ALA A 37 -10.03 7.52 -11.55
C ALA A 37 -9.14 7.39 -12.78
N ALA A 38 -7.83 7.45 -12.58
CA ALA A 38 -6.86 7.35 -13.66
C ALA A 38 -6.51 5.88 -13.90
N VAL A 39 -6.12 5.56 -15.14
CA VAL A 39 -5.42 4.31 -15.43
C VAL A 39 -3.93 4.54 -15.26
N VAL A 40 -3.30 3.82 -14.33
CA VAL A 40 -1.86 3.90 -14.06
C VAL A 40 -1.18 2.62 -14.53
N GLU A 41 -0.33 2.73 -15.55
CA GLU A 41 0.34 1.58 -16.15
C GLU A 41 1.75 1.38 -15.58
N TYR A 42 2.09 0.12 -15.33
CA TYR A 42 3.43 -0.34 -14.95
C TYR A 42 3.92 -1.40 -15.94
N PRO A 43 5.24 -1.43 -16.25
CA PRO A 43 5.82 -2.58 -16.90
C PRO A 43 5.98 -3.74 -15.92
N ALA A 44 5.79 -4.96 -16.39
CA ALA A 44 6.07 -6.18 -15.65
C ALA A 44 7.60 -6.41 -15.49
N GLY A 45 8.40 -5.90 -16.42
CA GLY A 45 9.83 -6.19 -16.58
C GLY A 45 10.19 -6.32 -18.06
N GLY A 46 11.48 -6.47 -18.39
CA GLY A 46 11.93 -6.80 -19.76
C GLY A 46 12.29 -8.29 -19.88
N ASP A 47 12.43 -8.83 -21.09
CA ASP A 47 12.50 -10.27 -21.44
C ASP A 47 13.42 -11.18 -20.58
N ASP A 48 14.45 -10.63 -19.94
CA ASP A 48 15.31 -11.37 -18.99
C ASP A 48 14.65 -11.60 -17.60
N TRP A 49 13.47 -11.00 -17.37
CA TRP A 49 12.76 -10.89 -16.09
C TRP A 49 11.24 -10.83 -16.33
N PRO A 50 10.41 -11.69 -15.73
CA PRO A 50 10.71 -12.58 -14.60
C PRO A 50 10.79 -14.07 -14.95
N ARG A 51 11.59 -14.81 -14.16
CA ARG A 51 11.36 -16.24 -14.01
C ARG A 51 10.51 -16.46 -12.75
N PRO A 52 9.38 -17.16 -12.82
CA PRO A 52 8.62 -17.52 -11.64
C PRO A 52 9.49 -18.35 -10.68
N GLU A 53 9.27 -18.18 -9.39
CA GLU A 53 9.72 -19.14 -8.39
C GLU A 53 8.90 -20.41 -8.60
N ALA A 54 9.46 -21.38 -9.31
CA ALA A 54 8.91 -22.73 -9.29
C ALA A 54 9.24 -23.36 -7.94
N GLU A 55 8.37 -24.19 -7.41
CA GLU A 55 8.61 -25.00 -6.24
C GLU A 55 8.05 -26.38 -6.58
N TYR A 56 8.94 -27.32 -6.88
CA TYR A 56 8.55 -28.66 -7.32
C TYR A 56 8.51 -29.62 -6.14
N GLY A 57 7.38 -29.70 -5.45
CA GLY A 57 7.08 -30.88 -4.65
C GLY A 57 6.63 -30.65 -3.22
N ALA A 58 6.34 -29.41 -2.82
CA ALA A 58 5.71 -29.16 -1.53
C ALA A 58 4.21 -29.56 -1.56
N PRO A 59 3.73 -30.46 -0.68
CA PRO A 59 4.43 -31.43 0.16
C PRO A 59 4.74 -32.76 -0.55
N ALA A 60 5.91 -33.37 -0.30
CA ALA A 60 6.24 -34.68 -0.87
C ALA A 60 5.34 -35.76 -0.27
N PRO A 61 4.76 -36.65 -1.10
CA PRO A 61 4.20 -37.90 -0.62
C PRO A 61 5.24 -38.67 0.20
N GLU A 62 4.80 -39.31 1.28
CA GLU A 62 5.67 -40.05 2.20
C GLU A 62 6.55 -41.08 1.48
N ALA A 63 5.99 -41.81 0.50
CA ALA A 63 6.69 -42.79 -0.34
C ALA A 63 7.91 -42.22 -1.11
N ARG A 64 7.99 -40.90 -1.25
CA ARG A 64 9.04 -40.20 -1.97
C ARG A 64 10.08 -39.55 -1.07
N ARG A 65 9.90 -39.60 0.25
CA ARG A 65 10.92 -39.14 1.20
C ARG A 65 12.14 -40.07 1.16
N ILE A 66 13.29 -39.52 1.51
CA ILE A 66 14.56 -40.25 1.62
C ILE A 66 14.67 -40.78 3.05
N GLU A 67 14.81 -42.09 3.21
CA GLU A 67 14.92 -42.68 4.54
C GLU A 67 16.31 -42.45 5.13
N ILE A 68 16.36 -41.92 6.36
CA ILE A 68 17.61 -41.64 7.09
C ILE A 68 17.57 -42.31 8.47
N SER A 69 18.64 -42.98 8.85
CA SER A 69 18.72 -43.67 10.15
C SER A 69 19.21 -42.75 11.27
N PRO A 70 18.84 -43.00 12.54
CA PRO A 70 19.51 -42.46 13.72
C PRO A 70 21.03 -42.66 13.74
N ALA A 71 21.53 -43.69 13.04
CA ALA A 71 22.96 -43.95 12.86
C ALA A 71 23.64 -43.03 11.84
N ALA A 72 22.89 -42.19 11.12
CA ALA A 72 23.46 -41.30 10.12
C ALA A 72 24.44 -40.31 10.75
N ARG A 73 25.60 -40.13 10.10
CA ARG A 73 26.65 -39.19 10.51
C ARG A 73 27.01 -38.21 9.40
N THR A 74 26.65 -38.54 8.17
CA THR A 74 27.03 -37.79 6.98
C THR A 74 25.88 -37.78 5.99
N ILE A 75 25.58 -36.61 5.45
CA ILE A 75 24.70 -36.43 4.29
C ILE A 75 25.55 -35.86 3.17
N ARG A 76 25.64 -36.59 2.05
CA ARG A 76 26.36 -36.17 0.85
C ARG A 76 25.41 -35.48 -0.12
N VAL A 77 25.85 -34.39 -0.72
CA VAL A 77 25.07 -33.54 -1.63
C VAL A 77 25.70 -33.68 -3.02
N GLU A 78 25.07 -34.49 -3.88
CA GLU A 78 25.56 -34.85 -5.22
C GLU A 78 24.93 -34.14 -6.43
N PRO A 79 24.09 -33.09 -6.34
CA PRO A 79 23.69 -32.33 -7.52
C PRO A 79 24.90 -31.78 -8.25
N GLU A 80 24.92 -32.00 -9.57
CA GLU A 80 25.60 -31.08 -10.48
C GLU A 80 24.73 -29.84 -10.56
N PHE A 81 25.02 -28.87 -9.69
CA PHE A 81 24.60 -27.51 -9.94
C PHE A 81 25.32 -27.01 -11.21
N PRO A 82 24.67 -26.18 -12.06
CA PRO A 82 25.29 -25.64 -13.27
C PRO A 82 26.68 -25.04 -13.01
N GLU A 83 27.60 -25.04 -13.98
CA GLU A 83 29.03 -24.77 -13.74
C GLU A 83 29.42 -23.31 -13.34
N ASP A 84 28.47 -22.36 -13.24
CA ASP A 84 28.75 -20.91 -13.08
C ASP A 84 28.81 -20.38 -11.62
N TRP A 85 29.10 -21.23 -10.62
CA TRP A 85 28.77 -20.98 -9.20
C TRP A 85 29.91 -20.39 -8.34
N SER A 86 30.35 -19.18 -8.67
CA SER A 86 31.38 -18.46 -7.89
C SER A 86 30.96 -17.99 -6.48
N LEU A 87 29.67 -18.08 -6.12
CA LEU A 87 29.11 -17.48 -4.89
C LEU A 87 29.01 -18.42 -3.67
N GLY A 88 29.47 -19.67 -3.79
CA GLY A 88 29.38 -20.66 -2.72
C GLY A 88 27.98 -21.27 -2.52
N ILE A 89 27.94 -22.36 -1.77
CA ILE A 89 26.73 -23.13 -1.40
C ILE A 89 26.57 -23.11 0.10
N VAL A 90 25.36 -22.89 0.58
CA VAL A 90 25.00 -23.15 1.97
C VAL A 90 23.94 -24.24 1.99
N CYS A 91 24.20 -25.34 2.70
CA CYS A 91 23.20 -26.35 2.98
C CYS A 91 22.93 -26.46 4.47
N TRP A 92 21.70 -26.78 4.83
CA TRP A 92 21.29 -27.05 6.20
C TRP A 92 20.20 -28.13 6.25
N LEU A 93 20.18 -28.84 7.37
CA LEU A 93 19.19 -29.85 7.73
C LEU A 93 18.28 -29.25 8.80
N GLU A 94 16.97 -29.35 8.61
CA GLU A 94 15.94 -28.86 9.52
C GLU A 94 15.00 -30.00 9.94
N ASP A 95 14.49 -29.91 11.17
CA ASP A 95 13.29 -30.63 11.59
C ASP A 95 12.04 -29.94 11.00
N ASP A 96 11.19 -30.67 10.28
CA ASP A 96 10.03 -30.07 9.58
C ASP A 96 8.97 -29.49 10.54
N ALA A 97 8.82 -30.09 11.72
CA ALA A 97 7.78 -29.70 12.68
C ALA A 97 8.17 -28.44 13.46
N THR A 98 9.45 -28.35 13.85
CA THR A 98 9.96 -27.24 14.68
C THR A 98 10.66 -26.16 13.87
N ARG A 99 11.03 -26.45 12.61
CA ARG A 99 11.85 -25.58 11.75
C ARG A 99 13.19 -25.21 12.39
N THR A 100 13.73 -26.10 13.23
CA THR A 100 15.02 -25.90 13.91
C THR A 100 16.16 -26.39 13.03
N ASP A 101 17.20 -25.56 12.87
CA ASP A 101 18.45 -25.97 12.21
C ASP A 101 19.20 -27.00 13.06
N LEU A 102 19.39 -28.18 12.47
CA LEU A 102 20.00 -29.33 13.12
C LEU A 102 21.48 -29.50 12.73
N ALA A 103 21.81 -29.15 11.49
CA ALA A 103 23.16 -29.15 10.96
C ALA A 103 23.26 -28.18 9.79
N HIS A 104 24.43 -27.58 9.56
CA HIS A 104 24.67 -26.75 8.38
C HIS A 104 26.11 -26.85 7.90
N ARG A 105 26.35 -26.52 6.63
CA ARG A 105 27.69 -26.30 6.06
C ARG A 105 27.64 -25.27 4.96
N ASN A 106 28.69 -24.46 4.90
CA ASN A 106 28.95 -23.53 3.80
C ASN A 106 30.19 -24.02 3.03
N TRP A 107 30.08 -24.09 1.71
CA TRP A 107 31.19 -24.34 0.80
C TRP A 107 31.48 -23.09 0.00
N ALA A 108 32.74 -22.65 -0.02
CA ALA A 108 33.19 -21.69 -1.01
C ALA A 108 33.00 -22.26 -2.42
N GLY A 109 32.68 -21.40 -3.40
CA GLY A 109 32.38 -21.83 -4.78
C GLY A 109 33.46 -22.72 -5.38
N ILE A 110 34.73 -22.40 -5.11
CA ILE A 110 35.88 -23.19 -5.60
C ILE A 110 35.95 -24.61 -5.01
N ILE A 111 35.67 -24.76 -3.70
CA ILE A 111 35.63 -26.06 -3.04
C ILE A 111 34.47 -26.87 -3.61
N TRP A 112 33.32 -26.22 -3.79
CA TRP A 112 32.17 -26.86 -4.40
C TRP A 112 32.49 -27.39 -5.80
N SER A 113 33.12 -26.59 -6.66
CA SER A 113 33.42 -26.99 -8.05
C SER A 113 34.53 -28.03 -8.16
N GLU A 114 35.60 -27.91 -7.39
CA GLU A 114 36.83 -28.70 -7.59
C GLU A 114 36.91 -29.96 -6.73
N GLU A 115 36.15 -30.02 -5.62
CA GLU A 115 36.29 -31.09 -4.63
C GLU A 115 34.95 -31.82 -4.33
N PRO A 116 34.41 -32.63 -5.27
CA PRO A 116 33.14 -33.35 -5.07
C PRO A 116 33.12 -34.25 -3.83
N ALA A 117 34.29 -34.80 -3.43
CA ALA A 117 34.42 -35.62 -2.24
C ALA A 117 34.16 -34.86 -0.93
N GLU A 118 34.23 -33.53 -0.94
CA GLU A 118 33.98 -32.69 0.23
C GLU A 118 32.53 -32.18 0.35
N ARG A 119 31.66 -32.53 -0.62
CA ARG A 119 30.25 -32.11 -0.66
C ARG A 119 29.38 -32.93 0.31
N TYR A 120 29.73 -32.93 1.59
CA TYR A 120 28.93 -33.55 2.64
C TYR A 120 28.88 -32.66 3.88
N PHE A 121 27.87 -32.81 4.73
CA PHE A 121 27.89 -32.19 6.05
C PHE A 121 27.54 -33.20 7.14
N THR A 122 28.09 -32.95 8.33
CA THR A 122 28.02 -33.86 9.46
C THR A 122 26.68 -33.73 10.16
N VAL A 123 26.04 -34.85 10.43
CA VAL A 123 24.82 -34.93 11.23
C VAL A 123 25.21 -35.25 12.68
N PRO A 124 24.87 -34.39 13.66
CA PRO A 124 25.16 -34.67 15.06
C PRO A 124 24.45 -35.95 15.53
N GLU A 125 25.11 -36.70 16.41
CA GLU A 125 24.54 -37.93 16.98
C GLU A 125 23.27 -37.64 17.79
N GLY A 126 22.24 -38.49 17.63
CA GLY A 126 20.98 -38.41 18.36
C GLY A 126 19.97 -37.38 17.83
N VAL A 127 20.31 -36.67 16.77
CA VAL A 127 19.42 -35.66 16.14
C VAL A 127 18.36 -36.30 15.23
N ILE A 128 18.71 -37.37 14.52
CA ILE A 128 17.76 -38.12 13.70
C ILE A 128 16.98 -39.09 14.58
N GLN A 129 15.67 -39.01 14.53
CA GLN A 129 14.72 -39.81 15.29
C GLN A 129 13.75 -40.52 14.33
N PRO A 130 13.34 -41.76 14.63
CA PRO A 130 12.33 -42.45 13.84
C PRO A 130 11.01 -41.67 13.79
N ASP A 131 10.28 -41.80 12.68
CA ASP A 131 8.97 -41.19 12.43
C ASP A 131 8.95 -39.65 12.43
N VAL A 132 10.12 -39.01 12.39
CA VAL A 132 10.28 -37.56 12.25
C VAL A 132 10.62 -37.19 10.80
N ALA A 133 10.00 -36.13 10.30
CA ALA A 133 10.27 -35.58 8.97
C ALA A 133 11.34 -34.49 9.04
N TYR A 134 12.23 -34.49 8.06
CA TYR A 134 13.30 -33.52 7.95
C TYR A 134 13.35 -32.93 6.54
N THR A 135 13.92 -31.74 6.43
CA THR A 135 14.26 -31.12 5.15
C THR A 135 15.74 -30.79 5.11
N VAL A 136 16.43 -31.24 4.06
CA VAL A 136 17.73 -30.67 3.70
C VAL A 136 17.51 -29.64 2.62
N THR A 137 17.96 -28.42 2.87
CA THR A 137 17.90 -27.32 1.91
C THR A 137 19.32 -26.88 1.56
N CYS A 138 19.59 -26.66 0.29
CA CYS A 138 20.83 -26.11 -0.23
C CYS A 138 20.52 -24.87 -1.07
N GLN A 139 21.22 -23.77 -0.85
CA GLN A 139 21.02 -22.52 -1.59
C GLN A 139 22.32 -21.85 -2.01
N ARG A 140 22.22 -21.00 -3.03
CA ARG A 140 23.32 -20.17 -3.56
C ARG A 140 23.27 -18.75 -2.98
N GLY A 141 24.42 -18.27 -2.50
CA GLY A 141 24.66 -16.85 -2.15
C GLY A 141 23.89 -16.33 -0.92
N GLU A 142 24.13 -15.06 -0.56
CA GLU A 142 23.42 -14.35 0.53
C GLU A 142 22.08 -13.77 0.07
N VAL A 143 21.96 -13.47 -1.23
CA VAL A 143 20.71 -13.13 -1.90
C VAL A 143 20.26 -14.40 -2.63
N VAL A 144 19.20 -15.03 -2.15
CA VAL A 144 18.72 -16.32 -2.66
C VAL A 144 18.42 -16.20 -4.15
N ILE A 145 19.14 -16.95 -4.98
CA ILE A 145 18.89 -17.03 -6.43
C ILE A 145 18.33 -18.40 -6.80
N GLU A 146 18.83 -19.47 -6.16
CA GLU A 146 18.44 -20.86 -6.42
C GLU A 146 18.52 -21.64 -5.11
N ARG A 147 17.49 -22.43 -4.81
CA ARG A 147 17.37 -23.26 -3.61
C ARG A 147 16.84 -24.63 -4.01
N ILE A 148 17.56 -25.68 -3.61
CA ILE A 148 17.20 -27.09 -3.81
C ILE A 148 16.88 -27.72 -2.45
N ALA A 149 15.79 -28.48 -2.35
CA ALA A 149 15.43 -29.18 -1.12
C ALA A 149 15.05 -30.65 -1.32
N TRP A 150 15.35 -31.44 -0.29
CA TRP A 150 15.00 -32.85 -0.17
C TRP A 150 14.27 -33.08 1.14
N HIS A 151 13.18 -33.85 1.11
CA HIS A 151 12.52 -34.31 2.34
C HIS A 151 12.99 -35.70 2.71
N LEU A 152 13.25 -35.88 3.99
CA LEU A 152 13.73 -37.11 4.58
C LEU A 152 12.73 -37.58 5.64
N SER A 153 12.70 -38.89 5.85
CA SER A 153 11.98 -39.51 6.96
C SER A 153 12.98 -40.27 7.82
N GLY A 154 12.97 -40.00 9.12
CA GLY A 154 13.69 -40.82 10.08
C GLY A 154 13.10 -42.21 10.16
N VAL A 155 13.90 -43.24 9.93
CA VAL A 155 13.51 -44.65 10.01
C VAL A 155 14.60 -45.42 10.74
N GLU A 156 14.24 -46.30 11.67
CA GLU A 156 15.22 -47.04 12.51
C GLU A 156 16.32 -47.71 11.67
N ASP A 157 15.89 -48.45 10.64
CA ASP A 157 16.75 -49.17 9.69
C ASP A 157 17.03 -48.38 8.39
N GLY A 158 16.89 -47.05 8.41
CA GLY A 158 17.18 -46.18 7.27
C GLY A 158 18.67 -46.20 6.87
N ALA A 159 19.02 -45.43 5.83
CA ALA A 159 20.42 -45.32 5.43
C ALA A 159 21.24 -44.50 6.45
N ALA A 160 22.41 -45.00 6.84
CA ALA A 160 23.38 -44.25 7.66
C ALA A 160 24.24 -43.29 6.81
N ASP A 161 24.42 -43.61 5.53
CA ASP A 161 25.06 -42.76 4.53
C ASP A 161 24.02 -42.35 3.50
N VAL A 162 23.55 -41.11 3.58
CA VAL A 162 22.53 -40.59 2.68
C VAL A 162 23.17 -39.76 1.58
N ALA A 163 22.87 -40.07 0.33
CA ALA A 163 23.25 -39.26 -0.82
C ALA A 163 22.01 -38.53 -1.37
N LEU A 164 22.09 -37.20 -1.44
CA LEU A 164 21.07 -36.34 -2.00
C LEU A 164 21.40 -36.08 -3.47
N THR A 165 20.60 -36.64 -4.36
CA THR A 165 20.75 -36.51 -5.81
C THR A 165 19.58 -35.71 -6.40
N LEU A 166 19.72 -35.22 -7.64
CA LEU A 166 18.62 -34.58 -8.38
C LEU A 166 17.66 -35.61 -9.01
N ASP A 167 17.42 -36.74 -8.35
CA ASP A 167 16.45 -37.72 -8.82
C ASP A 167 15.04 -37.11 -8.77
N PRO A 168 14.35 -36.89 -9.92
CA PRO A 168 13.01 -36.31 -9.96
C PRO A 168 11.94 -37.16 -9.25
N ALA A 169 12.27 -38.38 -8.79
CA ALA A 169 11.47 -39.27 -7.94
C ALA A 169 11.69 -39.09 -6.42
N LYS A 170 12.75 -38.40 -5.99
CA LYS A 170 13.11 -38.18 -4.56
C LYS A 170 13.44 -36.73 -4.21
N HIS A 171 13.69 -35.89 -5.22
CA HIS A 171 13.87 -34.44 -5.11
C HIS A 171 12.53 -33.69 -5.13
N VAL A 172 12.39 -32.64 -4.30
CA VAL A 172 11.09 -32.09 -3.90
C VAL A 172 11.06 -30.56 -3.80
N SER A 173 12.11 -29.83 -4.14
CA SER A 173 11.96 -28.39 -4.40
C SER A 173 13.17 -27.84 -5.13
N ASP A 174 13.04 -27.45 -6.41
CA ASP A 174 13.96 -26.51 -7.04
C ASP A 174 13.23 -25.17 -7.11
N SER A 175 13.78 -24.17 -6.41
CA SER A 175 13.24 -22.82 -6.33
C SER A 175 14.24 -21.80 -6.81
N SER A 176 14.04 -21.31 -8.04
CA SER A 176 14.77 -20.18 -8.57
C SER A 176 14.10 -18.87 -8.17
N PHE A 177 14.73 -18.11 -7.29
CA PHE A 177 14.32 -16.77 -6.91
C PHE A 177 14.99 -15.75 -7.84
N ARG A 178 14.19 -14.90 -8.49
CA ARG A 178 14.71 -13.73 -9.20
C ARG A 178 13.84 -12.52 -8.86
N TYR A 179 14.42 -11.57 -8.12
CA TYR A 179 13.76 -10.33 -7.70
C TYR A 179 13.41 -9.45 -8.90
N PHE A 180 12.17 -8.97 -8.95
CA PHE A 180 11.77 -7.88 -9.83
C PHE A 180 12.28 -6.54 -9.27
N GLU A 181 13.59 -6.29 -9.25
CA GLU A 181 14.12 -5.03 -8.70
C GLU A 181 13.98 -3.85 -9.68
N LEU A 182 13.92 -4.08 -11.00
CA LEU A 182 14.05 -2.98 -11.97
C LEU A 182 12.76 -2.19 -12.21
N ALA A 183 11.57 -2.78 -12.07
CA ALA A 183 10.31 -2.03 -12.15
C ALA A 183 10.06 -1.15 -10.90
N ALA A 184 10.78 -1.41 -9.80
CA ALA A 184 10.60 -0.71 -8.53
C ALA A 184 11.11 0.75 -8.53
N TYR A 185 11.86 1.18 -9.56
CA TYR A 185 12.42 2.53 -9.60
C TYR A 185 11.51 3.58 -10.23
N GLU A 186 10.58 3.20 -11.11
CA GLU A 186 9.70 4.18 -11.74
C GLU A 186 8.57 4.56 -10.79
N ARG A 187 8.74 5.69 -10.10
CA ARG A 187 7.74 6.20 -9.17
C ARG A 187 6.51 6.67 -9.92
N ARG A 188 5.37 6.07 -9.60
CA ARG A 188 4.05 6.53 -10.03
C ARG A 188 3.28 7.01 -8.81
N THR A 189 2.35 7.92 -9.05
CA THR A 189 1.41 8.40 -8.03
C THR A 189 0.12 7.62 -8.15
N LEU A 190 -0.36 7.05 -7.05
CA LEU A 190 -1.62 6.33 -6.97
C LEU A 190 -2.61 7.06 -6.06
N ARG A 191 -3.88 7.08 -6.46
CA ARG A 191 -5.03 7.56 -5.68
C ARG A 191 -6.01 6.42 -5.49
N THR A 192 -6.77 6.47 -4.39
CA THR A 192 -7.92 5.58 -4.21
C THR A 192 -8.85 5.66 -5.41
N GLY A 193 -9.23 4.49 -5.93
CA GLY A 193 -10.07 4.35 -7.11
C GLY A 193 -9.32 4.33 -8.46
N ASP A 194 -8.03 4.66 -8.51
CA ASP A 194 -7.25 4.50 -9.74
C ASP A 194 -7.23 3.03 -10.17
N THR A 195 -7.27 2.78 -11.48
CA THR A 195 -7.08 1.44 -12.04
C THR A 195 -5.60 1.24 -12.34
N VAL A 196 -4.97 0.27 -11.69
CA VAL A 196 -3.59 -0.10 -11.96
C VAL A 196 -3.56 -1.22 -12.99
N VAL A 197 -2.69 -1.09 -13.99
CA VAL A 197 -2.47 -2.08 -15.03
C VAL A 197 -0.98 -2.41 -15.10
N ILE A 198 -0.60 -3.66 -14.83
CA ILE A 198 0.77 -4.15 -15.01
C ILE A 198 0.82 -4.91 -16.34
N ARG A 199 1.68 -4.50 -17.27
CA ARG A 199 1.79 -5.06 -18.62
C ARG A 199 3.11 -5.79 -18.84
N GLY A 200 3.03 -7.01 -19.36
CA GLY A 200 4.14 -7.75 -19.92
C GLY A 200 3.77 -8.39 -21.26
N GLU A 201 4.66 -9.22 -21.79
CA GLU A 201 4.39 -10.07 -22.96
C GLU A 201 3.37 -11.17 -22.62
N PRO A 202 2.69 -11.78 -23.61
CA PRO A 202 1.84 -12.95 -23.39
C PRO A 202 2.57 -14.04 -22.60
N GLY A 203 1.93 -14.54 -21.56
CA GLY A 203 2.49 -15.54 -20.65
C GLY A 203 3.23 -14.99 -19.43
N THR A 204 3.48 -13.67 -19.33
CA THR A 204 4.25 -13.09 -18.21
C THR A 204 3.67 -13.44 -16.83
N PHE A 205 2.35 -13.40 -16.71
CA PHE A 205 1.58 -13.73 -15.52
C PHE A 205 0.83 -15.06 -15.65
N HIS A 206 1.03 -15.79 -16.75
CA HIS A 206 0.47 -17.12 -16.90
C HIS A 206 1.44 -18.15 -16.34
N GLN A 207 0.94 -19.04 -15.49
CA GLN A 207 1.69 -20.19 -15.02
C GLN A 207 0.98 -21.47 -15.50
N PRO A 208 1.70 -22.58 -15.69
CA PRO A 208 1.07 -23.87 -15.91
C PRO A 208 0.12 -24.20 -14.74
N GLY A 209 -1.04 -24.79 -15.02
CA GLY A 209 -2.02 -25.19 -14.01
C GLY A 209 -3.38 -24.47 -14.10
N PRO A 210 -4.34 -24.81 -13.23
CA PRO A 210 -5.62 -24.12 -13.11
C PRO A 210 -5.42 -22.66 -12.65
N THR A 211 -6.47 -21.84 -12.77
CA THR A 211 -6.47 -20.39 -12.50
C THR A 211 -5.62 -20.01 -11.28
N PRO A 212 -4.56 -19.19 -11.43
CA PRO A 212 -3.67 -18.86 -10.32
C PRO A 212 -4.41 -18.05 -9.25
N GLU A 213 -4.08 -18.30 -7.98
CA GLU A 213 -4.43 -17.43 -6.88
C GLU A 213 -3.64 -16.12 -7.01
N LEU A 214 -4.35 -15.03 -7.27
CA LEU A 214 -3.79 -13.69 -7.37
C LEU A 214 -4.05 -12.93 -6.07
N ARG A 215 -2.97 -12.41 -5.49
CA ARG A 215 -3.00 -11.53 -4.32
C ARG A 215 -2.29 -10.23 -4.62
N VAL A 216 -3.03 -9.12 -4.56
CA VAL A 216 -2.48 -7.77 -4.68
C VAL A 216 -2.60 -7.08 -3.34
N ALA A 217 -1.48 -6.57 -2.84
CA ALA A 217 -1.39 -6.05 -1.49
C ALA A 217 -0.56 -4.76 -1.42
N PHE A 218 -1.02 -3.83 -0.59
CA PHE A 218 -0.31 -2.62 -0.22
C PHE A 218 0.20 -2.76 1.21
N GLY A 219 1.52 -2.61 1.38
CA GLY A 219 2.24 -2.71 2.64
C GLY A 219 1.93 -1.55 3.58
N PHE A 220 0.75 -1.61 4.19
CA PHE A 220 0.34 -0.91 5.39
C PHE A 220 0.27 -1.90 6.55
N ASP A 221 0.05 -1.40 7.78
CA ASP A 221 -0.28 -2.23 8.94
C ASP A 221 -1.69 -1.86 9.44
N PRO A 222 -2.72 -2.70 9.24
CA PRO A 222 -2.69 -3.98 8.53
C PRO A 222 -2.52 -3.83 7.00
N GLU A 223 -2.09 -4.90 6.35
CA GLU A 223 -1.92 -4.95 4.89
C GLU A 223 -3.26 -4.75 4.18
N LEU A 224 -3.29 -3.88 3.17
CA LEU A 224 -4.51 -3.54 2.43
C LEU A 224 -4.56 -4.32 1.11
N LEU A 225 -5.63 -5.07 0.87
CA LEU A 225 -5.77 -5.94 -0.30
C LEU A 225 -6.62 -5.27 -1.40
N ALA A 226 -6.28 -5.56 -2.66
CA ALA A 226 -7.13 -5.23 -3.80
C ALA A 226 -7.87 -6.50 -4.25
N ASP A 227 -9.10 -6.67 -3.79
CA ASP A 227 -9.89 -7.90 -3.98
C ASP A 227 -10.46 -8.05 -5.41
N ASP A 228 -10.43 -6.98 -6.21
CA ASP A 228 -10.90 -6.98 -7.61
C ASP A 228 -9.79 -7.32 -8.62
N ALA A 229 -8.63 -7.74 -8.13
CA ALA A 229 -7.49 -8.04 -8.97
C ALA A 229 -7.76 -9.21 -9.92
N ARG A 230 -7.31 -9.06 -11.16
CA ARG A 230 -7.50 -10.05 -12.23
C ARG A 230 -6.30 -10.13 -13.17
N VAL A 231 -6.08 -11.31 -13.73
CA VAL A 231 -5.11 -11.58 -14.80
C VAL A 231 -5.85 -11.69 -16.13
N SER A 232 -5.28 -11.21 -17.23
CA SER A 232 -5.82 -11.45 -18.58
C SER A 232 -5.70 -12.92 -18.99
N ASP A 233 -6.53 -13.35 -19.94
CA ASP A 233 -6.57 -14.75 -20.41
C ASP A 233 -5.23 -15.23 -20.98
N ASP A 234 -4.48 -14.33 -21.65
CA ASP A 234 -3.15 -14.61 -22.19
C ASP A 234 -2.02 -14.39 -21.17
N GLY A 235 -2.34 -13.99 -19.94
CA GLY A 235 -1.37 -13.66 -18.90
C GLY A 235 -0.46 -12.47 -19.21
N SER A 236 -0.79 -11.61 -20.19
CA SER A 236 0.02 -10.41 -20.48
C SER A 236 -0.24 -9.26 -19.49
N ARG A 237 -1.32 -9.32 -18.70
CA ARG A 237 -1.80 -8.18 -17.92
C ARG A 237 -2.35 -8.57 -16.56
N VAL A 238 -1.95 -7.84 -15.51
CA VAL A 238 -2.66 -7.80 -14.21
C VAL A 238 -3.35 -6.45 -14.08
N GLU A 239 -4.61 -6.45 -13.65
CA GLU A 239 -5.41 -5.25 -13.46
C GLU A 239 -6.12 -5.30 -12.10
N PHE A 240 -6.14 -4.18 -11.39
CA PHE A 240 -6.85 -4.05 -10.10
C PHE A 240 -7.17 -2.57 -9.81
N THR A 241 -8.10 -2.31 -8.90
CA THR A 241 -8.40 -0.95 -8.45
C THR A 241 -7.67 -0.66 -7.14
N VAL A 242 -7.09 0.54 -7.02
CA VAL A 242 -6.46 1.00 -5.79
C VAL A 242 -7.52 1.13 -4.69
N PRO A 243 -7.41 0.38 -3.59
CA PRO A 243 -8.36 0.43 -2.48
C PRO A 243 -8.32 1.77 -1.73
N GLU A 244 -9.27 1.97 -0.82
CA GLU A 244 -9.26 3.13 0.06
C GLU A 244 -8.09 3.07 1.02
N PHE A 245 -7.17 4.04 0.93
CA PHE A 245 -6.01 4.10 1.82
C PHE A 245 -6.45 4.54 3.22
N PRO A 246 -5.93 3.90 4.29
CA PRO A 246 -6.15 4.41 5.63
C PRO A 246 -5.52 5.79 5.79
N PRO A 247 -6.09 6.67 6.61
CA PRO A 247 -5.50 7.96 6.92
C PRO A 247 -4.24 7.75 7.77
N SER A 248 -3.11 7.57 7.10
CA SER A 248 -1.84 7.17 7.71
C SER A 248 -0.77 8.27 7.66
N GLY A 249 -1.04 9.36 6.93
CA GLY A 249 -0.04 10.38 6.60
C GLY A 249 1.13 9.84 5.75
N ALA A 250 1.12 8.55 5.41
CA ALA A 250 2.10 7.95 4.53
C ALA A 250 1.95 8.55 3.14
N THR A 251 3.08 8.93 2.56
CA THR A 251 3.17 9.43 1.18
C THR A 251 3.62 8.34 0.23
N ARG A 252 3.89 7.13 0.74
CA ARG A 252 4.33 5.95 -0.02
C ARG A 252 3.70 4.68 0.51
N ALA A 253 3.55 3.71 -0.38
CA ALA A 253 3.18 2.35 -0.03
C ALA A 253 4.13 1.37 -0.73
N SER A 254 4.39 0.21 -0.11
CA SER A 254 4.91 -0.93 -0.85
C SER A 254 3.74 -1.57 -1.59
N LEU A 255 3.82 -1.76 -2.90
CA LEU A 255 2.83 -2.49 -3.67
C LEU A 255 3.43 -3.84 -4.06
N ARG A 256 2.75 -4.92 -3.72
CA ARG A 256 3.15 -6.29 -3.99
C ARG A 256 2.04 -7.02 -4.73
N VAL A 257 2.39 -7.64 -5.84
CA VAL A 257 1.51 -8.54 -6.59
C VAL A 257 2.10 -9.93 -6.53
N THR A 258 1.36 -10.89 -5.99
CA THR A 258 1.77 -12.28 -5.86
C THR A 258 0.77 -13.14 -6.64
N LEU A 259 1.27 -13.96 -7.56
CA LEU A 259 0.49 -14.98 -8.24
C LEU A 259 1.02 -16.33 -7.80
N VAL A 260 0.13 -17.21 -7.38
CA VAL A 260 0.44 -18.59 -7.04
C VAL A 260 -0.38 -19.49 -7.95
N SER A 261 0.28 -20.31 -8.76
CA SER A 261 -0.35 -21.43 -9.44
C SER A 261 0.09 -22.74 -8.80
N GLU A 262 -0.80 -23.71 -8.74
CA GLU A 262 -0.49 -25.06 -8.28
C GLU A 262 -1.01 -26.10 -9.28
N GLU A 263 -0.12 -26.90 -9.83
CA GLU A 263 -0.45 -28.15 -10.50
C GLU A 263 -0.43 -29.26 -9.45
N ALA A 264 -1.62 -29.77 -9.11
CA ALA A 264 -1.76 -30.84 -8.13
C ALA A 264 -0.92 -32.06 -8.51
N GLY A 265 -0.21 -32.61 -7.53
CA GLY A 265 0.49 -33.86 -7.66
C GLY A 265 -0.45 -35.08 -7.76
N SER A 266 0.16 -36.25 -7.80
CA SER A 266 -0.43 -37.57 -7.62
C SER A 266 0.37 -38.35 -6.57
N ASP A 267 0.02 -39.62 -6.33
CA ASP A 267 0.79 -40.49 -5.45
C ASP A 267 2.25 -40.71 -5.92
N THR A 268 2.53 -40.46 -7.21
CA THR A 268 3.86 -40.68 -7.81
C THR A 268 4.52 -39.39 -8.33
N THR A 269 3.77 -38.31 -8.51
CA THR A 269 4.26 -37.00 -8.97
C THR A 269 3.95 -35.95 -7.91
N PRO A 270 4.89 -35.13 -7.46
CA PRO A 270 4.62 -34.21 -6.39
C PRO A 270 3.96 -32.94 -6.96
N THR A 271 3.30 -32.16 -6.10
CA THR A 271 2.66 -30.90 -6.49
C THR A 271 3.69 -29.93 -7.03
N ARG A 272 3.37 -29.24 -8.12
CA ARG A 272 4.19 -28.15 -8.63
C ARG A 272 3.52 -26.85 -8.28
N ARG A 273 4.23 -25.97 -7.58
CA ARG A 273 3.77 -24.63 -7.26
C ARG A 273 4.61 -23.64 -8.06
N TRP A 274 4.01 -22.60 -8.59
CA TRP A 274 4.71 -21.47 -9.20
C TRP A 274 4.28 -20.20 -8.51
N THR A 275 5.24 -19.45 -8.00
CA THR A 275 5.03 -18.16 -7.35
C THR A 275 5.69 -17.06 -8.18
N THR A 276 4.90 -16.11 -8.67
CA THR A 276 5.40 -14.89 -9.32
C THR A 276 5.17 -13.72 -8.38
N ARG A 277 6.22 -12.96 -8.04
CA ARG A 277 6.09 -11.78 -7.14
C ARG A 277 6.59 -10.51 -7.80
N TRP A 278 5.70 -9.58 -8.11
CA TRP A 278 6.06 -8.25 -8.61
C TRP A 278 5.98 -7.20 -7.50
N TYR A 279 6.88 -6.23 -7.51
CA TYR A 279 7.00 -5.20 -6.49
C TYR A 279 7.12 -3.80 -7.09
N SER A 280 6.53 -2.81 -6.42
CA SER A 280 6.76 -1.39 -6.67
C SER A 280 6.62 -0.57 -5.38
N THR A 281 7.08 0.69 -5.43
CA THR A 281 6.95 1.65 -4.32
C THR A 281 6.30 2.94 -4.81
N PRO A 282 4.99 2.92 -5.13
CA PRO A 282 4.28 4.13 -5.54
C PRO A 282 4.29 5.21 -4.45
N ASP A 283 4.31 6.47 -4.91
CA ASP A 283 3.84 7.56 -4.07
C ASP A 283 2.30 7.47 -4.00
N ILE A 284 1.73 7.67 -2.82
CA ILE A 284 0.27 7.61 -2.62
C ILE A 284 -0.27 9.01 -2.33
N VAL A 285 -1.41 9.30 -2.91
CA VAL A 285 -2.22 10.47 -2.58
C VAL A 285 -3.45 9.93 -1.89
N ALA A 286 -3.40 9.87 -0.56
CA ALA A 286 -4.57 9.59 0.24
C ALA A 286 -5.62 10.70 0.00
N PRO A 287 -6.92 10.37 0.03
CA PRO A 287 -7.95 11.40 0.01
C PRO A 287 -7.71 12.34 1.20
N ASP A 288 -7.87 13.64 0.95
CA ASP A 288 -7.79 14.63 2.01
C ASP A 288 -8.83 14.30 3.10
N LEU A 289 -8.39 14.21 4.34
CA LEU A 289 -9.28 14.00 5.48
C LEU A 289 -10.30 15.14 5.54
N GLY A 290 -11.58 14.79 5.56
CA GLY A 290 -12.65 15.76 5.75
C GLY A 290 -12.45 16.51 7.09
N SER A 291 -12.58 17.83 7.06
CA SER A 291 -12.53 18.65 8.27
C SER A 291 -13.87 19.31 8.56
N SER A 292 -14.08 19.72 9.80
CA SER A 292 -15.21 20.57 10.20
C SER A 292 -14.74 21.72 11.08
N VAL A 293 -15.31 22.91 10.87
CA VAL A 293 -15.05 24.09 11.71
C VAL A 293 -16.32 24.48 12.47
N ARG A 294 -16.18 24.67 13.78
CA ARG A 294 -17.23 25.29 14.62
C ARG A 294 -16.77 26.65 15.11
N LEU A 295 -17.66 27.63 15.02
CA LEU A 295 -17.46 28.99 15.51
C LEU A 295 -18.35 29.25 16.73
N ALA A 296 -17.77 29.78 17.80
CA ALA A 296 -18.47 30.33 18.94
C ALA A 296 -18.03 31.78 19.16
N LEU A 297 -18.97 32.71 19.24
CA LEU A 297 -18.69 34.08 19.66
C LEU A 297 -18.88 34.19 21.17
N SER A 298 -18.09 35.03 21.85
CA SER A 298 -18.29 35.29 23.29
C SER A 298 -19.63 35.96 23.58
N ARG A 299 -20.25 36.57 22.56
CA ARG A 299 -21.57 37.18 22.58
C ARG A 299 -22.13 37.32 21.17
N ASN A 300 -23.44 37.27 21.03
CA ASN A 300 -24.17 37.56 19.78
C ASN A 300 -24.70 39.01 19.73
N ARG A 301 -24.59 39.76 20.83
CA ARG A 301 -24.90 41.19 20.92
C ARG A 301 -23.73 41.93 21.56
N GLY A 302 -23.22 42.97 20.91
CA GLY A 302 -22.11 43.79 21.39
C GLY A 302 -22.43 45.29 21.34
N VAL A 303 -21.57 46.08 21.96
CA VAL A 303 -21.56 47.55 21.85
C VAL A 303 -20.30 47.98 21.12
N SER A 304 -20.39 49.07 20.36
CA SER A 304 -19.38 49.51 19.39
C SER A 304 -17.95 49.69 19.95
N PHE A 305 -17.81 49.87 21.27
CA PHE A 305 -16.54 50.13 21.96
C PHE A 305 -15.98 48.92 22.72
N TRP A 306 -16.69 47.79 22.80
CA TRP A 306 -16.20 46.59 23.49
C TRP A 306 -15.66 45.56 22.49
N PRO A 307 -14.47 44.98 22.73
CA PRO A 307 -13.93 43.96 21.85
C PRO A 307 -14.80 42.71 21.92
N THR A 308 -15.27 42.21 20.77
CA THR A 308 -15.91 40.89 20.69
C THR A 308 -14.86 39.85 20.33
N THR A 309 -14.83 38.77 21.10
CA THR A 309 -13.94 37.63 20.87
C THR A 309 -14.72 36.49 20.23
N GLY A 310 -14.04 35.71 19.41
CA GLY A 310 -14.53 34.44 18.90
C GLY A 310 -13.54 33.33 19.25
N THR A 311 -14.07 32.12 19.35
CA THR A 311 -13.29 30.89 19.42
C THR A 311 -13.75 30.01 18.27
N ALA A 312 -12.83 29.61 17.42
CA ALA A 312 -13.07 28.62 16.40
C ALA A 312 -12.41 27.30 16.79
N ARG A 313 -13.04 26.19 16.44
CA ARG A 313 -12.50 24.84 16.65
C ARG A 313 -12.56 24.06 15.35
N VAL A 314 -11.41 23.59 14.89
CA VAL A 314 -11.26 22.64 13.78
C VAL A 314 -11.27 21.23 14.35
N THR A 315 -11.98 20.31 13.68
CA THR A 315 -11.99 18.89 14.01
C THR A 315 -11.77 18.10 12.73
N VAL A 316 -10.78 17.21 12.78
CA VAL A 316 -10.40 16.31 11.70
C VAL A 316 -10.40 14.90 12.28
N PRO A 317 -11.17 13.94 11.73
CA PRO A 317 -11.20 12.57 12.24
C PRO A 317 -9.80 11.96 12.30
N GLY A 318 -9.45 11.30 13.40
CA GLY A 318 -8.15 10.66 13.60
C GLY A 318 -6.97 11.60 13.88
N VAL A 319 -7.13 12.93 13.77
CA VAL A 319 -6.05 13.90 13.99
C VAL A 319 -6.31 14.69 15.27
N LEU A 320 -5.49 14.43 16.30
CA LEU A 320 -5.65 15.05 17.62
C LEU A 320 -5.30 16.55 17.64
N TYR A 321 -4.32 16.96 16.83
CA TYR A 321 -3.80 18.33 16.77
C TYR A 321 -3.78 18.84 15.32
N PRO A 322 -4.92 19.25 14.75
CA PRO A 322 -4.95 19.74 13.37
C PRO A 322 -4.16 21.05 13.25
N THR A 323 -3.39 21.19 12.18
CA THR A 323 -2.60 22.38 11.84
C THR A 323 -3.17 23.06 10.60
N GLY A 324 -2.63 24.21 10.19
CA GLY A 324 -3.01 24.91 8.95
C GLY A 324 -3.45 26.34 9.20
N THR A 325 -4.20 26.92 8.27
CA THR A 325 -4.54 28.35 8.31
C THR A 325 -6.04 28.56 8.40
N MET A 326 -6.43 29.57 9.18
CA MET A 326 -7.81 29.92 9.44
C MET A 326 -8.05 31.40 9.13
N THR A 327 -9.02 31.68 8.26
CA THR A 327 -9.44 33.04 7.91
C THR A 327 -10.78 33.35 8.55
N VAL A 328 -10.84 34.45 9.29
CA VAL A 328 -12.06 35.01 9.85
C VAL A 328 -12.68 35.98 8.85
N TRP A 329 -13.95 35.77 8.56
CA TRP A 329 -14.76 36.57 7.66
C TRP A 329 -15.84 37.32 8.43
N VAL A 330 -16.00 38.61 8.10
CA VAL A 330 -17.14 39.43 8.52
C VAL A 330 -17.91 39.75 7.26
N ASP A 331 -19.14 39.24 7.19
CA ASP A 331 -19.93 39.13 5.98
C ASP A 331 -19.11 38.38 4.91
N ASP A 332 -18.77 39.04 3.81
CA ASP A 332 -17.96 38.50 2.71
C ASP A 332 -16.56 39.13 2.64
N ARG A 333 -16.07 39.72 3.74
CA ARG A 333 -14.74 40.30 3.82
C ARG A 333 -13.85 39.56 4.80
N ALA A 334 -12.69 39.09 4.33
CA ALA A 334 -11.65 38.55 5.19
C ALA A 334 -11.10 39.67 6.08
N VAL A 335 -11.15 39.47 7.39
CA VAL A 335 -10.70 40.47 8.38
C VAL A 335 -9.44 40.05 9.11
N ARG A 336 -9.15 38.75 9.17
CA ARG A 336 -8.00 38.22 9.89
C ARG A 336 -7.64 36.83 9.42
N GLU A 337 -6.35 36.57 9.32
CA GLU A 337 -5.77 35.25 9.09
C GLU A 337 -5.03 34.81 10.36
N ILE A 338 -5.11 33.51 10.68
CA ILE A 338 -4.57 32.95 11.91
C ILE A 338 -4.02 31.55 11.61
N GLU A 339 -2.76 31.32 11.98
CA GLU A 339 -2.17 29.98 11.94
C GLU A 339 -2.67 29.14 13.13
N ILE A 340 -3.07 27.90 12.84
CA ILE A 340 -3.43 26.92 13.85
C ILE A 340 -2.14 26.20 14.25
N GLY A 341 -1.61 26.55 15.42
CA GLY A 341 -0.50 25.84 16.05
C GLY A 341 -0.90 24.44 16.56
N PRO A 342 0.04 23.65 17.09
CA PRO A 342 -0.18 22.27 17.58
C PRO A 342 -1.00 22.26 18.88
N THR A 343 -2.26 22.64 18.76
CA THR A 343 -3.27 22.72 19.83
C THR A 343 -4.42 21.78 19.48
N LEU A 344 -5.42 21.61 20.36
CA LEU A 344 -6.60 20.77 20.12
C LEU A 344 -7.58 21.36 19.05
N GLY A 345 -7.01 21.99 18.01
CA GLY A 345 -7.70 22.65 16.92
C GLY A 345 -8.46 23.91 17.32
N ALA A 346 -8.27 24.44 18.53
CA ALA A 346 -9.04 25.55 19.06
C ALA A 346 -8.22 26.85 19.08
N VAL A 347 -8.75 27.90 18.45
CA VAL A 347 -8.07 29.19 18.31
C VAL A 347 -9.02 30.32 18.72
N SER A 348 -8.55 31.18 19.62
CA SER A 348 -9.29 32.38 20.04
C SER A 348 -8.79 33.61 19.29
N PHE A 349 -9.72 34.47 18.89
CA PHE A 349 -9.41 35.69 18.16
C PHE A 349 -10.28 36.86 18.62
N ARG A 350 -9.82 38.07 18.30
CA ARG A 350 -10.56 39.33 18.50
C ARG A 350 -11.02 39.83 17.14
N LEU A 351 -12.30 40.17 17.05
CA LEU A 351 -12.87 40.86 15.89
C LEU A 351 -12.39 42.32 15.86
N PRO A 352 -12.28 42.93 14.67
CA PRO A 352 -12.04 44.37 14.56
C PRO A 352 -13.20 45.17 15.17
N LYS A 353 -12.99 46.46 15.40
CA LYS A 353 -14.08 47.36 15.81
C LYS A 353 -15.10 47.46 14.66
N LEU A 354 -16.34 47.11 14.95
CA LEU A 354 -17.44 47.13 13.98
C LEU A 354 -18.36 48.32 14.28
N ALA A 355 -18.95 48.89 13.22
CA ALA A 355 -19.97 49.92 13.37
C ALA A 355 -21.27 49.31 13.92
N PRO A 356 -22.25 50.12 14.37
CA PRO A 356 -23.58 49.61 14.68
C PRO A 356 -24.21 48.93 13.47
N GLY A 357 -24.75 47.72 13.64
CA GLY A 357 -25.26 46.90 12.55
C GLY A 357 -25.36 45.41 12.88
N THR A 358 -25.84 44.62 11.92
CA THR A 358 -25.88 43.15 11.99
C THR A 358 -24.85 42.59 11.03
N TYR A 359 -24.01 41.67 11.51
CA TYR A 359 -22.92 41.06 10.76
C TYR A 359 -23.01 39.54 10.80
N ALA A 360 -22.65 38.88 9.70
CA ALA A 360 -22.49 37.43 9.63
C ALA A 360 -21.00 37.08 9.81
N ILE A 361 -20.64 36.46 10.92
CA ILE A 361 -19.27 36.03 11.19
C ILE A 361 -19.11 34.59 10.71
N ARG A 362 -18.10 34.33 9.88
CA ARG A 362 -17.72 32.98 9.44
C ARG A 362 -16.24 32.75 9.67
N VAL A 363 -15.87 31.49 9.74
CA VAL A 363 -14.48 31.08 9.81
C VAL A 363 -14.25 30.01 8.75
N GLN A 364 -13.22 30.20 7.95
CA GLN A 364 -12.77 29.26 6.93
C GLN A 364 -11.44 28.68 7.35
N TYR A 365 -11.35 27.37 7.42
CA TYR A 365 -10.10 26.63 7.54
C TYR A 365 -9.65 26.23 6.13
N SER A 366 -8.41 26.57 5.77
CA SER A 366 -7.88 26.33 4.42
C SER A 366 -7.50 24.86 4.18
N GLY A 367 -7.43 24.05 5.24
CA GLY A 367 -6.83 22.72 5.17
C GLY A 367 -5.35 22.71 5.57
N ALA A 368 -4.74 21.54 5.46
CA ALA A 368 -3.33 21.25 5.66
C ALA A 368 -2.95 20.07 4.73
N PRO A 369 -1.68 19.69 4.57
CA PRO A 369 -1.32 18.51 3.78
C PRO A 369 -2.11 17.27 4.24
N GLY A 370 -2.90 16.68 3.35
CA GLY A 370 -3.75 15.52 3.64
C GLY A 370 -5.04 15.83 4.40
N VAL A 371 -5.44 17.11 4.54
CA VAL A 371 -6.65 17.55 5.23
C VAL A 371 -7.38 18.60 4.41
N ALA A 372 -8.64 18.33 4.07
CA ALA A 372 -9.47 19.22 3.27
C ALA A 372 -9.84 20.47 4.07
N GLY A 373 -9.97 21.61 3.39
CA GLY A 373 -10.51 22.83 3.99
C GLY A 373 -12.00 22.70 4.32
N SER A 374 -12.49 23.56 5.22
CA SER A 374 -13.92 23.64 5.55
C SER A 374 -14.33 25.03 6.04
N ILE A 375 -15.63 25.32 6.01
CA ILE A 375 -16.21 26.60 6.43
C ILE A 375 -17.23 26.37 7.54
N SER A 376 -17.21 27.22 8.56
CA SER A 376 -18.20 27.19 9.64
C SER A 376 -19.56 27.70 9.17
N ALA A 377 -20.63 27.25 9.85
CA ALA A 377 -21.91 27.95 9.77
C ALA A 377 -21.75 29.44 10.17
N PRO A 378 -22.51 30.37 9.56
CA PRO A 378 -22.45 31.78 9.93
C PRO A 378 -23.04 32.01 11.33
N ALA A 379 -22.33 32.80 12.15
CA ALA A 379 -22.80 33.28 13.45
C ALA A 379 -23.20 34.76 13.34
N SER A 380 -24.44 35.08 13.73
CA SER A 380 -24.93 36.46 13.70
C SER A 380 -24.38 37.26 14.90
N LEU A 381 -23.82 38.43 14.63
CA LEU A 381 -23.39 39.40 15.64
C LEU A 381 -24.10 40.73 15.41
N HIS A 382 -24.79 41.23 16.43
CA HIS A 382 -25.47 42.52 16.37
C HIS A 382 -24.76 43.54 17.25
N ILE A 383 -24.40 44.69 16.68
CA ILE A 383 -23.67 45.77 17.36
C ILE A 383 -24.60 46.96 17.56
N HIS A 384 -24.74 47.36 18.82
CA HIS A 384 -25.41 48.60 19.22
C HIS A 384 -24.38 49.71 19.47
N VAL A 385 -24.88 50.95 19.57
CA VAL A 385 -24.05 52.14 19.87
C VAL A 385 -23.39 51.99 21.23
#